data_AF-A0A7K3NRW0-F1
#
_entry.id   AF-A0A7K3NRW0-F1
#
_cell.length_a   1.000
_cell.length_b   1.000
_cell.length_c   1.000
_cell.angle_alpha   90.00
_cell.angle_beta   90.00
_cell.angle_gamma   90.00
#
_symmetry.space_group_name_H-M   'P 1'
#
loop_
_entity.id
_entity.type
_entity.pdbx_description
1 polymer ?
#
loop_
_entity_poly.entity_id
_entity_poly.type
_entity_poly.pdbx_seq_one_letter_code
_entity_poly.pdbx_strand_id
1 'polypeptide(L)'
;MAETRTKLGSVLLKISGKTTLIELFDAAQWPGERPEPGTVRLRVDGRWLAAGDEKYAFVTLEGLGFALARALRGEDDTPAPASGRRIAAGTRLSVPNGQFFEDGRPVFDRVIAKTPAFLGIDGRWRVFVVGRREPVLLSECERIEEEA
;
A
#
# COMPACT_ATOMS: atom_id res chain seq x y z
N MET A 1 29.20 -8.68 6.58
CA MET A 1 28.69 -9.64 7.59
C MET A 1 27.62 -10.48 6.94
N ALA A 2 27.65 -11.80 7.14
CA ALA A 2 26.54 -12.66 6.76
C ALA A 2 25.32 -12.28 7.61
N GLU A 3 24.15 -12.19 6.99
CA GLU A 3 22.90 -11.98 7.74
C GLU A 3 22.65 -13.21 8.62
N THR A 4 22.46 -12.99 9.92
CA THR A 4 22.32 -14.08 10.90
C THR A 4 20.87 -14.46 11.17
N ARG A 5 19.91 -13.62 10.74
CA ARG A 5 18.49 -13.89 10.91
C ARG A 5 18.02 -15.04 10.02
N THR A 6 17.05 -15.80 10.52
CA THR A 6 16.42 -16.89 9.80
C THR A 6 15.54 -16.33 8.69
N LYS A 7 15.83 -16.76 7.46
CA LYS A 7 15.00 -16.44 6.30
C LYS A 7 13.66 -17.17 6.41
N LEU A 8 12.56 -16.42 6.28
CA LEU A 8 11.22 -16.99 6.20
C LEU A 8 11.03 -17.70 4.83
N GLY A 9 11.51 -17.06 3.77
CA GLY A 9 11.49 -17.60 2.41
C GLY A 9 12.13 -16.64 1.41
N SER A 10 12.05 -16.97 0.13
CA SER A 10 12.50 -16.09 -0.94
C SER A 10 11.65 -16.23 -2.20
N VAL A 11 11.53 -15.14 -2.94
CA VAL A 11 10.96 -15.09 -4.28
C VAL A 11 12.06 -14.75 -5.27
N LEU A 12 12.17 -15.54 -6.35
CA LEU A 12 13.09 -15.28 -7.44
C LEU A 12 12.29 -14.83 -8.67
N LEU A 13 12.51 -13.60 -9.13
CA LEU A 13 11.92 -13.09 -10.36
C LEU A 13 12.95 -13.16 -11.48
N LYS A 14 12.55 -13.71 -12.63
CA LYS A 14 13.36 -13.74 -13.85
C LYS A 14 12.58 -13.12 -14.99
N ILE A 15 13.03 -11.98 -15.49
CA ILE A 15 12.33 -11.17 -16.48
C ILE A 15 13.34 -10.70 -17.51
N SER A 16 13.12 -11.01 -18.79
CA SER A 16 13.97 -10.57 -19.90
C SER A 16 15.47 -10.78 -19.67
N GLY A 17 15.83 -11.90 -19.01
CA GLY A 17 17.21 -12.25 -18.67
C GLY A 17 17.78 -11.61 -17.39
N LYS A 18 17.09 -10.64 -16.78
CA LYS A 18 17.42 -10.10 -15.45
C LYS A 18 16.82 -10.99 -14.37
N THR A 19 17.60 -11.25 -13.33
CA THR A 19 17.14 -11.98 -12.14
C THR A 19 17.14 -11.04 -10.95
N THR A 20 16.05 -11.02 -10.19
CA THR A 20 15.93 -10.29 -8.93
C THR A 20 15.54 -11.27 -7.83
N LEU A 21 16.34 -11.32 -6.76
CA LEU A 21 16.09 -12.13 -5.58
C LEU A 21 15.51 -11.26 -4.48
N ILE A 22 14.32 -11.61 -3.99
CA ILE A 22 13.68 -10.98 -2.84
C ILE A 22 13.65 -12.00 -1.70
N GLU A 23 14.33 -11.68 -0.61
CA GLU A 23 14.39 -12.50 0.60
C GLU A 23 13.49 -11.89 1.67
N LEU A 24 12.76 -12.74 2.39
CA LEU A 24 11.80 -12.34 3.42
C LEU A 24 12.30 -12.76 4.80
N PHE A 25 12.16 -11.87 5.76
CA PHE A 25 12.55 -12.11 7.14
C PHE A 25 11.43 -11.65 8.07
N ASP A 26 10.98 -12.54 8.95
CA ASP A 26 9.93 -12.24 9.93
C ASP A 26 10.35 -11.07 10.84
N ALA A 27 9.48 -10.07 10.97
CA ALA A 27 9.74 -8.88 11.77
C ALA A 27 9.99 -9.18 13.25
N ALA A 28 9.48 -10.29 13.78
CA ALA A 28 9.70 -10.74 15.17
C ALA A 28 11.19 -10.96 15.50
N GLN A 29 12.07 -11.02 14.49
CA GLN A 29 13.52 -11.20 14.65
C GLN A 29 14.29 -9.90 14.94
N TRP A 30 13.61 -8.75 15.06
CA TRP A 30 14.21 -7.45 15.36
C TRP A 30 13.98 -7.02 16.82
N PRO A 31 14.89 -7.39 17.74
CA PRO A 31 14.74 -7.03 19.15
C PRO A 31 14.85 -5.51 19.33
N GLY A 32 13.97 -4.95 20.16
CA GLY A 32 13.92 -3.52 20.45
C GLY A 32 13.06 -2.71 19.49
N GLU A 33 12.62 -3.31 18.38
CA GLU A 33 11.63 -2.72 17.49
C GLU A 33 10.23 -3.27 17.82
N ARG A 34 9.17 -2.49 17.54
CA ARG A 34 7.77 -2.91 17.75
C ARG A 34 7.04 -2.99 16.40
N PRO A 35 7.39 -3.96 15.53
CA PRO A 35 6.73 -4.12 14.26
C PRO A 35 5.27 -4.55 14.43
N GLU A 36 4.41 -4.17 13.49
CA GLU A 36 3.04 -4.68 13.44
C GLU A 36 3.05 -6.20 13.20
N PRO A 37 2.20 -6.99 13.88
CA PRO A 37 2.09 -8.42 13.65
C PRO A 37 1.83 -8.76 12.17
N GLY A 38 2.51 -9.78 11.65
CA GLY A 38 2.35 -10.20 10.24
C GLY A 38 3.16 -9.39 9.23
N THR A 39 4.03 -8.48 9.69
CA THR A 39 4.98 -7.78 8.82
C THR A 39 6.30 -8.53 8.66
N VAL A 40 7.04 -8.18 7.60
CA VAL A 40 8.34 -8.73 7.25
C VAL A 40 9.30 -7.61 6.84
N ARG A 41 10.61 -7.86 6.93
CA ARG A 41 11.59 -7.08 6.17
C ARG A 41 11.98 -7.79 4.89
N LEU A 42 12.14 -7.00 3.84
CA LEU A 42 12.53 -7.50 2.52
C LEU A 42 13.98 -7.14 2.22
N ARG A 43 14.72 -8.10 1.67
CA ARG A 43 16.06 -7.89 1.13
C ARG A 43 16.05 -8.17 -0.37
N VAL A 44 16.27 -7.14 -1.18
CA VAL A 44 16.26 -7.19 -2.64
C VAL A 44 17.70 -7.17 -3.14
N ASP A 45 18.13 -8.21 -3.84
CA ASP A 45 19.49 -8.37 -4.38
C ASP A 45 20.58 -8.05 -3.33
N GLY A 46 20.36 -8.55 -2.11
CA GLY A 46 21.29 -8.39 -0.98
C GLY A 46 21.21 -7.03 -0.28
N ARG A 47 20.28 -6.14 -0.64
CA ARG A 47 20.07 -4.83 0.01
C ARG A 47 18.71 -4.78 0.71
N TRP A 48 18.68 -4.26 1.93
CA TRP A 48 17.40 -4.07 2.63
C TRP A 48 16.55 -3.04 1.90
N LEU A 49 15.26 -3.37 1.71
CA LEU A 49 14.31 -2.45 1.13
C LEU A 49 14.14 -1.22 2.03
N ALA A 50 14.23 -0.04 1.42
CA ALA A 50 13.76 1.21 2.01
C ALA A 50 12.37 1.52 1.43
N ALA A 51 11.44 1.96 2.27
CA ALA A 51 10.10 2.36 1.84
C ALA A 51 9.88 3.81 2.23
N GLY A 52 9.81 4.71 1.23
CA GLY A 52 9.82 6.15 1.48
C GLY A 52 11.13 6.59 2.15
N ASP A 53 11.01 7.40 3.21
CA ASP A 53 12.15 7.89 4.00
C ASP A 53 12.63 6.89 5.07
N GLU A 54 11.93 5.78 5.25
CA GLU A 54 12.26 4.78 6.26
C GLU A 54 13.27 3.75 5.71
N LYS A 55 14.46 3.77 6.29
CA LYS A 55 15.47 2.72 6.09
C LYS A 55 15.04 1.47 6.86
N TYR A 56 15.15 0.30 6.22
CA TYR A 56 14.81 -0.99 6.82
C TYR A 56 13.33 -1.12 7.20
N ALA A 57 12.44 -0.68 6.31
CA ALA A 57 11.00 -0.69 6.58
C ALA A 57 10.46 -2.11 6.80
N PHE A 58 9.53 -2.23 7.76
CA PHE A 58 8.66 -3.40 7.87
C PHE A 58 7.49 -3.23 6.91
N VAL A 59 7.18 -4.27 6.15
CA VAL A 59 6.08 -4.27 5.19
C VAL A 59 5.16 -5.46 5.44
N THR A 60 3.88 -5.32 5.12
CA THR A 60 2.97 -6.46 5.10
C THR A 60 3.23 -7.36 3.89
N LEU A 61 2.58 -8.52 3.81
CA LEU A 61 2.65 -9.37 2.61
C LEU A 61 2.01 -8.70 1.38
N GLU A 62 1.04 -7.82 1.57
CA GLU A 62 0.53 -6.94 0.50
C GLU A 62 1.61 -5.97 0.02
N GLY A 63 2.43 -5.44 0.94
CA GLY A 63 3.62 -4.65 0.62
C GLY A 63 4.68 -5.41 -0.18
N LEU A 64 4.83 -6.73 0.04
CA LEU A 64 5.63 -7.59 -0.84
C LEU A 64 5.04 -7.65 -2.25
N GLY A 65 3.72 -7.76 -2.40
CA GLY A 65 3.05 -7.68 -3.70
C GLY A 65 3.41 -6.42 -4.48
N PHE A 66 3.50 -5.29 -3.77
CA PHE A 66 3.94 -4.03 -4.36
C PHE A 66 5.42 -4.06 -4.78
N ALA A 67 6.32 -4.60 -3.96
CA ALA A 67 7.72 -4.78 -4.31
C ALA A 67 7.91 -5.69 -5.55
N LEU A 68 7.10 -6.74 -5.67
CA LEU A 68 7.07 -7.62 -6.84
C LEU A 68 6.60 -6.89 -8.09
N ALA A 69 5.51 -6.12 -7.99
CA ALA A 69 5.00 -5.32 -9.11
C ALA A 69 6.04 -4.29 -9.61
N ARG A 70 6.83 -3.70 -8.71
CA ARG A 70 7.94 -2.80 -9.06
C ARG A 70 9.08 -3.52 -9.77
N ALA A 71 9.51 -4.66 -9.23
CA ALA A 71 10.54 -5.49 -9.87
C ALA A 71 10.11 -5.93 -11.28
N LEU A 72 8.81 -6.18 -11.49
CA LEU A 72 8.24 -6.47 -12.81
C LEU A 72 8.32 -5.30 -13.80
N ARG A 73 8.26 -4.05 -13.32
CA ARG A 73 8.29 -2.84 -14.16
C ARG A 73 9.70 -2.26 -14.36
N GLY A 74 10.67 -2.69 -13.55
CA GLY A 74 12.02 -2.12 -13.56
C GLY A 74 12.11 -0.73 -12.94
N GLU A 75 11.20 -0.39 -12.01
CA GLU A 75 11.12 0.93 -11.39
C GLU A 75 11.91 0.96 -10.05
N ASP A 76 13.00 1.73 -10.02
CA ASP A 76 13.86 1.92 -8.83
C ASP A 76 13.26 2.90 -7.80
N ASP A 77 12.33 3.76 -8.23
CA ASP A 77 11.71 4.76 -7.35
C ASP A 77 10.42 4.27 -6.71
N THR A 78 10.24 4.65 -5.45
CA THR A 78 9.09 4.26 -4.64
C THR A 78 8.03 5.34 -4.78
N PRO A 79 6.87 5.12 -5.42
CA PRO A 79 5.67 5.62 -4.79
C PRO A 79 5.55 4.78 -3.52
N ALA A 80 5.89 5.35 -2.36
CA ALA A 80 5.26 4.86 -1.14
C ALA A 80 3.76 4.81 -1.49
N PRO A 81 3.02 3.71 -1.25
CA PRO A 81 1.58 3.76 -1.42
C PRO A 81 1.14 4.95 -0.58
N ALA A 82 0.80 6.07 -1.24
CA ALA A 82 0.74 7.38 -0.60
C ALA A 82 -0.07 7.17 0.65
N SER A 83 0.58 7.35 1.83
CA SER A 83 0.09 6.83 3.10
C SER A 83 -1.41 6.98 3.11
N GLY A 84 -2.14 5.86 3.03
CA GLY A 84 -3.59 5.88 2.81
C GLY A 84 -4.17 6.75 3.91
N ARG A 85 -4.44 8.01 3.57
CA ARG A 85 -4.36 9.13 4.52
C ARG A 85 -5.38 8.92 5.63
N ARG A 86 -5.01 8.24 6.73
CA ARG A 86 -5.76 8.06 7.99
C ARG A 86 -7.30 8.18 7.84
N ILE A 87 -7.92 7.52 6.85
CA ILE A 87 -9.37 7.54 6.72
C ILE A 87 -9.87 6.48 7.69
N ALA A 88 -10.43 6.95 8.80
CA ALA A 88 -11.07 6.09 9.78
C ALA A 88 -12.50 5.77 9.33
N ALA A 89 -13.08 4.71 9.90
CA ALA A 89 -14.53 4.55 9.82
C ALA A 89 -15.22 5.78 10.43
N GLY A 90 -16.30 6.24 9.82
CA GLY A 90 -17.02 7.45 10.22
C GLY A 90 -16.55 8.73 9.51
N THR A 91 -15.39 8.74 8.85
CA THR A 91 -14.93 9.91 8.09
C THR A 91 -15.90 10.22 6.94
N ARG A 92 -16.26 11.50 6.78
CA ARG A 92 -17.06 11.97 5.66
C ARG A 92 -16.19 12.11 4.41
N LEU A 93 -16.70 11.64 3.28
CA LEU A 93 -16.00 11.63 2.00
C LEU A 93 -16.93 12.17 0.91
N SER A 94 -16.34 12.84 -0.07
CA SER A 94 -17.02 13.19 -1.32
C SER A 94 -16.60 12.16 -2.38
N VAL A 95 -17.55 11.37 -2.89
CA VAL A 95 -17.27 10.26 -3.82
C VAL A 95 -18.00 10.45 -5.15
N PRO A 96 -17.35 10.23 -6.30
CA PRO A 96 -18.00 10.39 -7.59
C PRO A 96 -19.16 9.40 -7.72
N ASN A 97 -20.28 9.82 -8.27
CA ASN A 97 -21.50 9.00 -8.36
C ASN A 97 -21.77 8.42 -9.75
N GLY A 98 -20.83 8.64 -10.68
CA GLY A 98 -20.92 8.16 -12.06
C GLY A 98 -21.72 9.08 -12.98
N GLN A 99 -22.30 10.17 -12.46
CA GLN A 99 -22.91 11.23 -13.25
C GLN A 99 -21.90 12.34 -13.53
N PHE A 100 -22.17 13.10 -14.59
CA PHE A 100 -21.37 14.24 -15.04
C PHE A 100 -22.28 15.43 -15.30
N PHE A 101 -21.80 16.63 -15.00
CA PHE A 101 -22.42 17.88 -15.46
C PHE A 101 -22.24 18.03 -16.98
N GLU A 102 -23.01 18.92 -17.60
CA GLU A 102 -22.92 19.19 -19.05
C GLU A 102 -21.54 19.66 -19.51
N ASP A 103 -20.76 20.26 -18.60
CA ASP A 103 -19.38 20.69 -18.84
C ASP A 103 -18.33 19.58 -18.64
N GLY A 104 -18.78 18.34 -18.38
CA GLY A 104 -17.93 17.17 -18.21
C GLY A 104 -17.33 16.99 -16.81
N ARG A 105 -17.65 17.86 -15.84
CA ARG A 105 -17.19 17.67 -14.45
C ARG A 105 -17.96 16.53 -13.77
N PRO A 106 -17.29 15.65 -12.99
CA PRO A 106 -17.98 14.59 -12.26
C PRO A 106 -18.85 15.15 -11.14
N VAL A 107 -19.98 14.49 -10.90
CA VAL A 107 -20.87 14.75 -9.78
C VAL A 107 -20.46 13.87 -8.59
N PHE A 108 -20.47 14.44 -7.39
CA PHE A 108 -20.07 13.74 -6.17
C PHE A 108 -21.21 13.64 -5.15
N ASP A 109 -21.28 12.51 -4.46
CA ASP A 109 -22.13 12.31 -3.29
C ASP A 109 -21.31 12.47 -2.00
N ARG A 110 -21.91 13.07 -0.97
CA ARG A 110 -21.36 13.04 0.38
C ARG A 110 -21.75 11.73 1.07
N VAL A 111 -20.76 10.93 1.42
CA VAL A 111 -20.93 9.62 2.07
C VAL A 111 -20.08 9.50 3.32
N ILE A 112 -20.29 8.43 4.08
CA ILE A 112 -19.51 8.10 5.28
C ILE A 112 -18.72 6.82 5.02
N ALA A 113 -17.45 6.82 5.40
CA ALA A 113 -16.60 5.64 5.41
C ALA A 113 -17.15 4.58 6.40
N LYS A 114 -17.45 3.38 5.91
CA LYS A 114 -17.92 2.23 6.72
C LYS A 114 -16.75 1.51 7.40
N THR A 115 -15.58 1.52 6.76
CA THR A 115 -14.35 0.88 7.26
C THR A 115 -13.22 1.90 7.26
N PRO A 116 -12.11 1.63 7.96
CA PRO A 116 -10.84 2.26 7.64
C PRO A 116 -10.47 2.04 6.17
N ALA A 117 -9.65 2.93 5.62
CA ALA A 117 -9.03 2.72 4.31
C ALA A 117 -8.17 1.45 4.32
N PHE A 118 -8.20 0.70 3.22
CA PHE A 118 -7.45 -0.54 3.04
C PHE A 118 -6.75 -0.56 1.68
N LEU A 119 -5.64 -1.30 1.60
CA LEU A 119 -4.90 -1.47 0.37
C LEU A 119 -5.49 -2.66 -0.41
N GLY A 120 -5.94 -2.42 -1.65
CA GLY A 120 -6.39 -3.51 -2.51
C GLY A 120 -5.22 -4.32 -3.09
N ILE A 121 -5.53 -5.50 -3.63
CA ILE A 121 -4.57 -6.41 -4.29
C ILE A 121 -3.75 -5.75 -5.41
N ASP A 122 -4.31 -4.73 -6.06
CA ASP A 122 -3.65 -3.97 -7.12
C ASP A 122 -2.82 -2.77 -6.60
N GLY A 123 -2.58 -2.70 -5.28
CA GLY A 123 -1.79 -1.65 -4.65
C GLY A 123 -2.48 -0.29 -4.56
N ARG A 124 -3.79 -0.20 -4.85
CA ARG A 124 -4.56 1.05 -4.75
C ARG A 124 -5.38 1.11 -3.46
N TRP A 125 -5.33 2.25 -2.78
CA TRP A 125 -6.09 2.49 -1.55
C TRP A 125 -7.59 2.62 -1.83
N ARG A 126 -8.38 1.95 -1.01
CA ARG A 126 -9.83 1.86 -1.11
C ARG A 126 -10.51 2.05 0.24
N VAL A 127 -11.80 2.34 0.19
CA VAL A 127 -12.66 2.39 1.38
C VAL A 127 -14.06 1.90 1.03
N PHE A 128 -14.67 1.13 1.93
CA PHE A 128 -16.11 0.87 1.82
C PHE A 128 -16.88 2.07 2.37
N VAL A 129 -17.90 2.53 1.65
CA VAL A 129 -18.76 3.65 2.07
C VAL A 129 -20.19 3.21 2.26
N VAL A 130 -20.93 3.93 3.10
CA VAL A 130 -22.36 3.68 3.31
C VAL A 130 -23.13 3.86 2.00
N GLY A 131 -24.06 2.95 1.72
CA GLY A 131 -24.91 3.01 0.53
C GLY A 131 -24.29 2.44 -0.75
N ARG A 132 -23.03 1.99 -0.72
CA ARG A 132 -22.39 1.32 -1.86
C ARG A 132 -21.95 -0.09 -1.52
N ARG A 133 -22.11 -1.00 -2.49
CA ARG A 133 -21.69 -2.41 -2.37
C ARG A 133 -20.19 -2.57 -2.65
N GLU A 134 -19.71 -1.90 -3.68
CA GLU A 134 -18.31 -1.93 -4.09
C GLU A 134 -17.49 -0.85 -3.38
N PRO A 135 -16.21 -1.12 -3.04
CA PRO A 135 -15.33 -0.14 -2.44
C PRO A 135 -14.90 0.91 -3.46
N VAL A 136 -14.74 2.16 -3.02
CA VAL A 136 -14.32 3.28 -3.86
C VAL A 136 -12.81 3.50 -3.76
N LEU A 137 -12.20 3.97 -4.85
CA LEU A 137 -10.78 4.34 -4.88
C LEU A 137 -10.57 5.69 -4.20
N LEU A 138 -9.64 5.76 -3.25
CA LEU A 138 -9.36 7.02 -2.55
C LEU A 138 -8.78 8.10 -3.46
N SER A 139 -8.12 7.71 -4.57
CA SER A 139 -7.61 8.64 -5.58
C SER A 139 -8.71 9.36 -6.35
N GLU A 140 -9.94 8.84 -6.31
CA GLU A 140 -11.11 9.41 -7.00
C GLU A 140 -12.01 10.21 -6.03
N CYS A 141 -11.74 10.13 -4.73
CA CYS A 141 -12.48 10.88 -3.71
C CYS A 141 -11.95 12.31 -3.60
N GLU A 142 -12.85 13.27 -3.43
CA GLU A 142 -12.48 14.62 -2.99
C GLU A 142 -12.47 14.70 -1.46
N ARG A 143 -11.46 15.38 -0.91
CA ARG A 143 -11.33 15.59 0.53
C ARG A 143 -12.35 16.64 0.95
N ILE A 144 -13.23 16.30 1.90
CA ILE A 144 -13.99 17.30 2.63
C ILE A 144 -13.03 17.81 3.71
N GLU A 145 -12.56 19.05 3.61
CA GLU A 145 -11.88 19.69 4.72
C GLU A 145 -12.85 19.76 5.91
N GLU A 146 -12.45 19.25 7.07
CA GLU A 146 -13.21 19.43 8.31
C GLU A 146 -13.17 20.94 8.62
N GLU A 147 -14.34 21.60 8.60
CA GLU A 147 -14.49 22.90 9.24
C GLU A 147 -14.08 22.76 10.71
N ALA A 148 -13.21 23.66 11.15
CA ALA A 148 -12.67 23.77 12.50
C ALA A 148 -13.74 24.12 13.54
#